data_AF-G9K6L2-F1
#
_entry.id   AF-G9K6L2-F1
#
_cell.length_a   1.000
_cell.length_b   1.000
_cell.length_c   1.000
_cell.angle_alpha   90.00
_cell.angle_beta   90.00
_cell.angle_gamma   90.00
#
_symmetry.space_group_name_H-M   'P 1'
#
loop_
_entity.id
_entity.type
_entity.pdbx_description
1 polymer ?
#
loop_
_entity_poly.entity_id
_entity_poly.type
_entity_poly.pdbx_seq_one_letter_code
_entity_poly.pdbx_strand_id
1 'polypeptide(L)'
;KRKRVVLTLKEKIDICARLEKGESRKVLMQEYNVGTSTLYDIKAHKAQLLRFFANSASSAAAEQRRTLHTPKLEHLDRALYQWFLGKRAEGVPVSGP
;
A
#
# COMPACT_ATOMS: atom_id res chain seq x y z
N LYS A 1 9.95 21.61 11.22
CA LYS A 1 9.59 20.16 11.14
C LYS A 1 8.58 19.98 10.01
N ARG A 2 8.87 19.19 8.96
CA ARG A 2 7.89 18.96 7.87
C ARG A 2 6.73 18.09 8.35
N LYS A 3 5.53 18.35 7.85
CA LYS A 3 4.35 17.49 8.09
C LYS A 3 4.59 16.13 7.43
N ARG A 4 4.26 15.05 8.13
CA ARG A 4 4.36 13.69 7.58
C ARG A 4 3.32 13.54 6.46
N VAL A 5 3.79 13.33 5.23
CA VAL A 5 2.95 12.95 4.08
C VAL A 5 2.95 11.42 3.99
N VAL A 6 1.77 10.83 3.80
CA VAL A 6 1.63 9.39 3.63
C VAL A 6 1.25 9.12 2.19
N LEU A 7 2.24 8.71 1.40
CA LEU A 7 2.06 8.37 0.00
C LEU A 7 1.37 7.01 -0.18
N THR A 8 0.53 6.93 -1.19
CA THR A 8 -0.09 5.72 -1.71
C THR A 8 0.93 4.83 -2.43
N LEU A 9 0.58 3.56 -2.61
CA LEU A 9 1.37 2.61 -3.38
C LEU A 9 1.59 3.10 -4.82
N LYS A 10 0.56 3.67 -5.45
CA LYS A 10 0.63 4.24 -6.79
C LYS A 10 1.64 5.38 -6.89
N GLU A 11 1.55 6.36 -5.98
CA GLU A 11 2.50 7.49 -5.94
C GLU A 11 3.94 7.02 -5.72
N LYS A 12 4.17 6.01 -4.87
CA LYS A 12 5.51 5.45 -4.66
C LYS A 12 6.07 4.77 -5.91
N ILE A 13 5.23 4.04 -6.65
CA ILE A 13 5.62 3.39 -7.91
C ILE A 13 5.92 4.43 -8.99
N ASP A 14 5.09 5.47 -9.07
CA ASP A 14 5.28 6.59 -10.01
C ASP A 14 6.59 7.35 -9.73
N ILE A 15 6.88 7.64 -8.47
CA ILE A 15 8.19 8.21 -8.06
C ILE A 15 9.34 7.31 -8.48
N CYS A 16 9.25 5.98 -8.31
CA CYS A 16 10.27 5.05 -8.79
C CYS A 16 10.45 5.12 -10.31
N ALA A 17 9.37 5.13 -11.08
CA ALA A 17 9.41 5.20 -12.54
C ALA A 17 10.05 6.52 -13.03
N ARG A 18 9.68 7.65 -12.41
CA ARG A 18 10.22 8.98 -12.74
C ARG A 18 11.69 9.13 -12.34
N LEU A 19 12.11 8.51 -11.23
CA LEU A 19 13.52 8.44 -10.85
C LEU A 19 14.36 7.64 -11.85
N GLU A 20 13.82 6.58 -12.45
CA GLU A 20 14.51 5.78 -13.48
C GLU A 20 14.57 6.47 -14.83
N LYS A 21 13.56 7.29 -15.15
CA LYS A 21 13.56 8.19 -16.31
C LYS A 21 14.62 9.30 -16.21
N GLY A 22 15.27 9.45 -15.05
CA GLY A 22 16.32 10.44 -14.82
C GLY A 22 15.80 11.80 -14.35
N GLU A 23 14.57 11.88 -13.85
CA GLU A 23 14.04 13.14 -13.33
C GLU A 23 14.80 13.63 -12.10
N SER A 24 14.82 14.96 -11.94
CA SER A 24 15.49 15.59 -10.81
C SER A 24 14.80 15.26 -9.49
N ARG A 25 15.57 14.72 -8.54
CA ARG A 25 15.11 14.43 -7.17
C ARG A 25 14.53 15.67 -6.48
N LYS A 26 15.05 16.87 -6.79
CA LYS A 26 14.55 18.13 -6.23
C LYS A 26 13.10 18.41 -6.66
N VAL A 27 12.76 18.11 -7.91
CA VAL A 27 11.41 18.30 -8.46
C VAL A 27 10.45 17.33 -7.78
N LEU A 28 10.81 16.04 -7.72
CA LEU A 28 10.00 15.02 -7.05
C LEU A 28 9.79 15.31 -5.56
N MET A 29 10.80 15.86 -4.88
CA MET A 29 10.66 16.28 -3.49
C MET A 29 9.64 17.40 -3.31
N GLN A 30 9.59 18.37 -4.22
CA GLN A 30 8.64 19.48 -4.15
C GLN A 30 7.24 19.02 -4.52
N GLU A 31 7.11 18.24 -5.60
CA GLU A 31 5.83 17.77 -6.13
C GLU A 31 5.09 16.85 -5.16
N TYR A 32 5.77 15.84 -4.61
CA TYR A 32 5.17 14.91 -3.65
C TYR A 32 5.34 15.38 -2.19
N ASN A 33 5.94 16.56 -1.97
CA ASN A 33 6.24 17.13 -0.67
C ASN A 33 6.97 16.15 0.28
N VAL A 34 7.97 15.44 -0.26
CA VAL A 34 8.74 14.40 0.46
C VAL A 34 10.17 14.81 0.79
N GLY A 35 10.73 14.14 1.79
CA GLY A 35 12.14 14.26 2.17
C GLY A 35 13.07 13.50 1.24
N THR A 36 14.36 13.83 1.29
CA THR A 36 15.41 13.06 0.61
C THR A 36 15.44 11.62 1.10
N SER A 37 15.36 11.39 2.41
CA SER A 37 15.32 10.05 3.02
C SER A 37 14.19 9.21 2.44
N THR A 38 12.99 9.80 2.33
CA THR A 38 11.81 9.12 1.78
C THR A 38 12.02 8.69 0.32
N LEU A 39 12.70 9.50 -0.51
CA LEU A 39 13.03 9.09 -1.88
C LEU A 39 14.03 7.92 -1.91
N TYR A 40 15.04 7.94 -1.03
CA TYR A 40 15.98 6.83 -0.92
C TYR A 40 15.28 5.54 -0.47
N ASP A 41 14.41 5.63 0.54
CA ASP A 41 13.62 4.49 1.03
C ASP A 41 12.72 3.94 -0.08
N ILE A 42 12.00 4.80 -0.80
CA ILE A 42 11.13 4.38 -1.92
C ILE A 42 11.94 3.66 -2.99
N LYS A 43 13.11 4.19 -3.36
CA LYS A 43 14.01 3.55 -4.32
C LYS A 43 14.52 2.19 -3.82
N ALA A 44 14.93 2.10 -2.55
CA ALA A 44 15.41 0.86 -1.95
C ALA A 44 14.32 -0.22 -1.89
N HIS A 45 13.08 0.17 -1.62
CA HIS A 45 11.93 -0.73 -1.53
C HIS A 45 11.19 -0.96 -2.86
N LYS A 46 11.73 -0.53 -4.00
CA LYS A 46 11.10 -0.67 -5.32
C LYS A 46 10.61 -2.09 -5.61
N ALA A 47 11.46 -3.09 -5.41
CA ALA A 47 11.12 -4.49 -5.69
C ALA A 47 9.94 -4.98 -4.84
N GLN A 48 9.91 -4.58 -3.56
CA GLN A 48 8.81 -4.90 -2.66
C GLN A 48 7.52 -4.20 -3.06
N LEU A 49 7.58 -2.92 -3.46
CA LEU A 49 6.43 -2.15 -3.94
C LEU A 49 5.81 -2.80 -5.18
N LEU A 50 6.63 -3.21 -6.15
CA LEU A 50 6.18 -3.87 -7.37
C LEU A 50 5.56 -5.24 -7.08
N ARG A 51 6.20 -6.07 -6.24
CA ARG A 51 5.65 -7.37 -5.85
C ARG A 51 4.30 -7.22 -5.15
N PHE A 52 4.17 -6.25 -4.26
CA PHE A 52 2.90 -5.97 -3.58
C PHE A 52 1.80 -5.51 -4.54
N PHE A 53 2.16 -4.67 -5.51
CA PHE A 53 1.22 -4.18 -6.53
C PHE A 53 0.78 -5.29 -7.50
N ALA A 54 1.70 -6.20 -7.87
CA ALA A 54 1.38 -7.36 -8.70
C ALA A 54 0.50 -8.38 -7.98
N ASN A 55 0.72 -8.59 -6.67
CA ASN A 55 -0.02 -9.58 -5.88
C ASN A 55 -1.39 -9.09 -5.40
N SER A 56 -1.70 -7.80 -5.51
CA SER A 56 -2.99 -7.27 -5.08
C SER A 56 -4.09 -7.56 -6.10
N ALA A 57 -5.00 -8.48 -5.76
CA ALA A 57 -6.08 -8.97 -6.62
C ALA A 57 -7.15 -7.93 -7.04
N SER A 58 -7.07 -6.68 -6.56
CA SER A 58 -7.95 -5.58 -6.96
C SER A 58 -7.14 -4.30 -7.15
N SER A 59 -7.01 -3.84 -8.41
CA SER A 59 -6.26 -2.64 -8.78
C SER A 59 -6.71 -1.42 -7.99
N ALA A 60 -8.02 -1.21 -7.84
CA ALA A 60 -8.56 -0.03 -7.18
C ALA A 60 -8.22 0.04 -5.68
N ALA A 61 -8.28 -1.09 -4.96
CA ALA A 61 -7.93 -1.14 -3.55
C ALA A 61 -6.41 -1.04 -3.33
N ALA A 62 -5.61 -1.58 -4.25
CA ALA A 62 -4.16 -1.49 -4.22
C ALA A 62 -3.66 -0.06 -4.45
N GLU A 63 -4.31 0.68 -5.36
CA GLU A 63 -3.95 2.04 -5.73
C GLU A 63 -4.14 3.03 -4.58
N GLN A 64 -5.20 2.89 -3.78
CA GLN A 64 -5.46 3.77 -2.63
C GLN A 64 -4.68 3.35 -1.37
N ARG A 65 -4.13 2.13 -1.35
CA ARG A 65 -3.46 1.59 -0.16
C ARG A 65 -2.14 2.31 0.10
N ARG A 66 -1.97 2.73 1.36
CA ARG A 66 -0.76 3.43 1.83
C ARG A 66 0.22 2.53 2.59
N THR A 67 -0.26 1.36 3.05
CA THR A 67 0.50 0.42 3.88
C THR A 67 0.97 -0.79 3.09
N LEU A 68 2.20 -1.26 3.37
CA LEU A 68 2.72 -2.54 2.90
C LEU A 68 2.49 -3.67 3.91
N HIS A 69 1.54 -3.49 4.83
CA HIS A 69 1.29 -4.46 5.89
C HIS A 69 0.57 -5.67 5.30
N THR A 70 1.25 -6.81 5.21
CA THR A 70 0.60 -8.10 5.01
C THR A 70 0.04 -8.61 6.34
N PRO A 71 -1.18 -9.17 6.36
CA PRO A 71 -1.68 -9.87 7.52
C PRO A 71 -0.72 -11.00 7.90
N LYS A 72 -0.45 -11.17 9.19
CA LYS A 72 0.45 -12.25 9.66
C LYS A 72 -0.19 -13.64 9.49
N LEU A 73 -1.52 -13.70 9.43
CA LEU A 73 -2.31 -14.93 9.40
C LEU A 73 -3.34 -14.86 8.27
N GLU A 74 -2.91 -14.62 7.03
CA GLU A 74 -3.80 -14.47 5.87
C GLU A 74 -4.81 -15.62 5.72
N HIS A 75 -4.37 -16.86 5.98
CA HIS A 75 -5.25 -18.02 5.94
C HIS A 75 -6.35 -17.99 7.01
N LEU A 76 -6.00 -17.58 8.23
CA LEU A 76 -6.95 -17.45 9.32
C LEU A 76 -7.95 -16.33 9.03
N ASP A 77 -7.46 -15.17 8.61
CA ASP A 77 -8.32 -14.02 8.28
C ASP A 77 -9.28 -14.35 7.15
N ARG A 78 -8.82 -15.10 6.13
CA ARG A 78 -9.66 -15.56 5.03
C ARG A 78 -10.72 -16.56 5.50
N ALA A 79 -10.33 -17.56 6.30
CA ALA A 79 -11.26 -18.55 6.85
C ALA A 79 -12.30 -17.89 7.76
N LEU A 80 -11.88 -16.95 8.60
CA LEU A 80 -12.74 -16.18 9.49
C LEU A 80 -13.72 -15.30 8.68
N TYR A 81 -13.25 -14.65 7.63
CA TYR A 81 -14.11 -13.85 6.75
C TYR A 81 -15.16 -14.71 6.03
N GLN A 82 -14.77 -15.89 5.53
CA GLN A 82 -15.70 -16.84 4.92
C GLN A 82 -16.75 -17.35 5.92
N TRP A 83 -16.31 -17.72 7.13
CA TRP A 83 -17.21 -18.11 8.21
C TRP A 83 -18.20 -16.99 8.57
N PHE A 84 -17.71 -15.74 8.67
CA PHE A 84 -18.52 -14.58 8.99
C PHE A 84 -19.57 -14.29 7.90
N LEU A 85 -19.20 -14.40 6.62
CA LEU A 85 -20.15 -14.27 5.51
C LEU A 85 -21.23 -15.35 5.58
N GLY A 86 -20.86 -16.59 5.92
CA GLY A 86 -21.82 -17.67 6.16
C GLY A 86 -22.79 -17.34 7.29
N LYS A 87 -22.27 -16.90 8.45
CA LYS A 87 -23.10 -16.52 9.61
C LYS A 87 -24.01 -15.31 9.34
N ARG A 88 -23.53 -14.34 8.57
CA ARG A 88 -24.34 -13.20 8.13
C ARG A 88 -25.47 -13.64 7.20
N ALA A 89 -25.21 -14.57 6.27
CA ALA A 89 -26.23 -15.10 5.37
C ALA A 89 -27.30 -15.90 6.13
N GLU A 90 -26.93 -16.55 7.24
CA GLU A 90 -27.85 -17.21 8.18
C GLU A 90 -28.66 -16.22 9.05
N GLY A 91 -28.45 -14.90 8.91
CA GLY A 91 -29.14 -13.87 9.68
C GLY A 91 -28.69 -13.77 11.14
N VAL A 92 -27.59 -14.45 11.51
CA VAL A 92 -27.05 -14.40 12.88
C VAL A 92 -26.20 -13.14 13.03
N PRO A 93 -26.56 -12.21 13.94
CA PRO A 93 -25.71 -11.06 14.22
C PRO A 93 -24.43 -11.53 14.93
N VAL A 94 -23.29 -11.34 14.27
CA VAL A 94 -21.97 -11.59 14.86
C VAL A 94 -21.43 -10.28 15.41
N SER A 95 -21.39 -10.18 16.74
CA SER A 95 -20.78 -9.07 17.47
C SER A 95 -19.26 -9.22 17.51
N GLY A 96 -18.53 -8.13 17.33
CA GLY A 96 -17.11 -8.09 17.68
C GLY A 96 -16.92 -8.04 19.22
N PRO A 97 -15.71 -8.34 19.72
CA PRO A 97 -15.34 -8.08 21.12
C PRO A 97 -15.37 -6.59 21.47
#